data_AF-A0A967CCF6-F1
#
_entry.id   AF-A0A967CCF6-F1
#
_cell.length_a   1.000
_cell.length_b   1.000
_cell.length_c   1.000
_cell.angle_alpha   90.00
_cell.angle_beta   90.00
_cell.angle_gamma   90.00
#
_symmetry.space_group_name_H-M   'P 1'
#
loop_
_entity.id
_entity.type
_entity.pdbx_description
1 polymer ?
#
loop_
_entity_poly.entity_id
_entity_poly.type
_entity_poly.pdbx_seq_one_letter_code
_entity_poly.pdbx_strand_id
1 'polypeptide(L)'
;MIAISEKTGLLAQSLILISKQLEAQESLGRQMKQALTYPCITLGSAFLIILAMMIWVIPSFEDIFLNFKAELPMSTQLLISIARFLETNIEFILLFGVILVVVFAFVWTKSLYIQKWCDYHLFAVPFFGRLFRLSAQMTWCRNLAYLLDSGLGALDAIRIVAQSSNHWLSHDLSANLFKQLSQGWDLGEALDRCDPRGQFFDPETKHLLGIGAKTGTLAEMLHSRHQTLECDLSHRLGILNQSLEPILILALGLMIGGLLMTLYLPIFSLGKII
;
A
#
# COMPACT_ATOMS: atom_id res chain seq x y z
N MET A 1 11.45 -18.94 -12.09
CA MET A 1 11.35 -18.69 -13.54
C MET A 1 12.56 -19.23 -14.29
N ILE A 2 13.79 -18.77 -14.04
CA ILE A 2 15.00 -19.19 -14.79
C ILE A 2 15.14 -20.72 -14.92
N ALA A 3 15.05 -21.47 -13.81
CA ALA A 3 15.17 -22.94 -13.81
C ALA A 3 14.02 -23.69 -14.54
N ILE A 4 12.88 -23.02 -14.79
CA ILE A 4 11.73 -23.59 -15.50
C ILE A 4 11.81 -23.25 -16.99
N SER A 5 12.21 -22.02 -17.31
CA SER A 5 12.43 -21.53 -18.68
C SER A 5 13.57 -22.25 -19.40
N GLU A 6 14.58 -22.69 -18.65
CA GLU A 6 15.67 -23.53 -19.14
C GLU A 6 15.15 -24.94 -19.51
N LYS A 7 14.21 -25.50 -18.72
CA LYS A 7 13.59 -26.81 -18.98
C LYS A 7 12.59 -26.79 -20.14
N THR A 8 11.99 -25.64 -20.43
CA THR A 8 11.02 -25.48 -21.53
C THR A 8 11.65 -24.96 -22.82
N GLY A 9 12.94 -24.61 -22.82
CA GLY A 9 13.64 -24.05 -23.99
C GLY A 9 13.27 -22.59 -24.31
N LEU A 10 12.53 -21.91 -23.42
CA LEU A 10 11.99 -20.55 -23.62
C LEU A 10 12.77 -19.50 -22.81
N LEU A 11 14.08 -19.69 -22.68
CA LEU A 11 14.95 -18.87 -21.83
C LEU A 11 14.97 -17.40 -22.28
N ALA A 12 15.12 -17.16 -23.59
CA ALA A 12 15.20 -15.81 -24.15
C ALA A 12 13.93 -14.97 -23.86
N GLN A 13 12.73 -15.53 -24.09
CA GLN A 13 11.47 -14.84 -23.83
C GLN A 13 11.27 -14.59 -22.33
N SER A 14 11.70 -15.53 -21.50
CA SER A 14 11.61 -15.39 -20.04
C SER A 14 12.55 -14.30 -19.52
N LEU A 15 13.74 -14.14 -20.09
CA LEU A 15 14.64 -13.02 -19.75
C LEU A 15 14.05 -11.67 -20.13
N ILE A 16 13.41 -11.56 -21.31
CA ILE A 16 12.73 -10.34 -21.74
C ILE A 16 11.61 -9.99 -20.75
N LEU A 17 10.79 -10.97 -20.38
CA LEU A 17 9.75 -10.79 -19.39
C LEU A 17 10.31 -10.35 -18.03
N ILE A 18 11.38 -10.98 -17.56
CA ILE A 18 12.04 -10.61 -16.30
C ILE A 18 12.56 -9.18 -16.37
N SER A 19 13.22 -8.79 -17.47
CA SER A 19 13.72 -7.42 -17.67
C SER A 19 12.59 -6.39 -17.59
N LYS A 20 11.49 -6.63 -18.31
CA LYS A 20 10.33 -5.73 -18.30
C LYS A 20 9.60 -5.70 -16.97
N GLN A 21 9.54 -6.85 -16.29
CA GLN A 21 8.99 -6.92 -14.94
C GLN A 21 9.85 -6.15 -13.93
N LEU A 22 11.18 -6.20 -14.05
CA LEU A 22 12.09 -5.42 -13.22
C LEU A 22 11.97 -3.91 -13.48
N GLU A 23 12.00 -3.48 -14.75
CA GLU A 23 11.80 -2.07 -15.14
C GLU A 23 10.50 -1.51 -14.54
N ALA A 24 9.42 -2.28 -14.61
CA ALA A 24 8.14 -1.88 -14.06
C ALA A 24 8.07 -1.93 -12.53
N GLN A 25 8.73 -2.90 -11.89
CA GLN A 25 8.83 -2.93 -10.44
C GLN A 25 9.64 -1.74 -9.92
N GLU A 26 10.69 -1.33 -10.64
CA GLU A 26 11.44 -0.11 -10.32
C GLU A 26 10.59 1.14 -10.50
N SER A 27 9.84 1.25 -11.61
CA SER A 27 8.99 2.42 -11.85
C SER A 27 7.86 2.55 -10.83
N LEU A 28 7.15 1.46 -10.53
CA LEU A 28 6.12 1.40 -9.50
C LEU A 28 6.70 1.64 -8.11
N GLY A 29 7.85 1.03 -7.81
CA GLY A 29 8.55 1.21 -6.55
C GLY A 29 8.99 2.66 -6.36
N ARG A 30 9.45 3.33 -7.42
CA ARG A 30 9.79 4.75 -7.41
C ARG A 30 8.56 5.62 -7.19
N GLN A 31 7.45 5.34 -7.88
CA GLN A 31 6.18 6.06 -7.70
C GLN A 31 5.63 5.88 -6.28
N MET A 32 5.64 4.66 -5.74
CA MET A 32 5.22 4.38 -4.37
C MET A 32 6.13 5.06 -3.34
N LYS A 33 7.46 5.00 -3.52
CA LYS A 33 8.39 5.72 -2.66
C LYS A 33 8.11 7.21 -2.70
N GLN A 34 7.96 7.81 -3.89
CA GLN A 34 7.63 9.24 -4.03
C GLN A 34 6.30 9.60 -3.35
N ALA A 35 5.28 8.76 -3.51
CA ALA A 35 3.98 8.94 -2.87
C ALA A 35 4.04 8.88 -1.34
N LEU A 36 4.85 7.97 -0.78
CA LEU A 36 4.95 7.76 0.68
C LEU A 36 5.97 8.66 1.38
N THR A 37 6.96 9.18 0.65
CA THR A 37 7.99 10.07 1.21
C THR A 37 7.36 11.31 1.84
N TYR A 38 6.39 11.94 1.17
CA TYR A 38 5.75 13.15 1.69
C TYR A 38 4.94 12.91 2.97
N PRO A 39 4.01 11.93 3.03
CA PRO A 39 3.35 11.54 4.29
C PRO A 39 4.31 11.15 5.41
N CYS A 40 5.38 10.40 5.11
CA CYS A 40 6.33 9.98 6.15
C CYS A 40 7.10 11.17 6.75
N ILE A 41 7.56 12.10 5.91
CA ILE A 41 8.28 13.28 6.39
C ILE A 41 7.36 14.18 7.22
N THR A 42 6.13 14.41 6.75
CA THR A 42 5.15 15.26 7.45
C THR A 42 4.67 14.65 8.76
N LEU A 43 4.38 13.36 8.80
CA LEU A 43 4.05 12.64 10.05
C LEU A 43 5.24 12.61 11.01
N GLY A 44 6.45 12.39 10.49
CA GLY A 44 7.67 12.39 11.29
C GLY A 44 7.96 13.76 11.92
N SER A 45 7.84 14.85 11.15
CA SER A 45 8.03 16.21 11.66
C SER A 45 6.95 16.60 12.66
N ALA A 46 5.69 16.27 12.38
CA ALA A 46 4.58 16.48 13.31
C ALA A 46 4.79 15.76 14.64
N PHE A 47 5.13 14.47 14.59
CA PHE A 47 5.39 13.67 15.78
C PHE A 47 6.54 14.28 16.61
N LEU A 48 7.62 14.72 15.95
CA LEU A 48 8.75 15.36 16.60
C LEU A 48 8.34 16.67 17.29
N ILE A 49 7.53 17.52 16.63
CA ILE A 49 7.01 18.76 17.22
C ILE A 49 6.15 18.46 18.45
N ILE A 50 5.21 17.52 18.35
CA ILE A 50 4.35 17.12 19.47
C ILE A 50 5.18 16.62 20.64
N LEU A 51 6.17 15.75 20.36
CA LEU A 51 7.06 15.20 21.38
C LEU A 51 7.88 16.30 22.06
N ALA A 52 8.45 17.25 21.30
CA ALA A 52 9.14 18.41 21.85
C ALA A 52 8.23 19.27 22.72
N MET A 53 6.98 19.50 22.30
CA MET A 53 6.00 20.22 23.11
C MET A 53 5.67 19.47 24.42
N MET A 54 5.52 18.15 24.38
CA MET A 54 5.25 17.37 25.59
C MET A 54 6.40 17.39 26.59
N ILE A 55 7.66 17.39 26.12
CA ILE A 55 8.83 17.31 26.99
C ILE A 55 9.24 18.68 27.54
N TRP A 56 9.12 19.75 26.76
CA TRP A 56 9.60 21.07 27.19
C TRP A 56 8.48 22.04 27.56
N VAL A 57 7.39 22.05 26.80
CA VAL A 57 6.34 23.06 26.95
C VAL A 57 5.41 22.68 28.10
N ILE A 58 4.90 21.44 28.13
CA ILE A 58 3.95 21.00 29.16
C ILE A 58 4.53 21.11 30.60
N PRO A 59 5.77 20.65 30.89
CA PRO A 59 6.32 20.74 32.25
C PRO A 59 6.53 22.19 32.70
N SER A 60 6.98 23.06 31.78
CA SER A 60 7.09 24.50 32.06
C SER A 60 5.75 25.13 32.46
N PHE A 61 4.63 24.67 31.88
CA PHE A 61 3.30 25.09 32.31
C PHE A 61 2.92 24.53 33.68
N GLU A 62 3.26 23.27 33.97
CA GLU A 62 3.02 22.67 35.29
C GLU A 62 3.67 23.48 36.41
N ASP A 63 4.93 23.88 36.25
CA ASP A 63 5.65 24.69 37.24
C ASP A 63 4.94 26.02 37.52
N ILE A 64 4.38 26.65 36.49
CA ILE A 64 3.60 27.90 36.64
C ILE A 64 2.35 27.63 37.50
N PHE A 65 1.58 26.57 37.21
CA PHE A 65 0.36 26.27 37.96
C PHE A 65 0.61 25.86 39.42
N LEU A 66 1.70 25.14 39.69
CA LEU A 66 2.14 24.80 41.05
C LEU A 66 2.42 26.06 41.88
N ASN A 67 3.02 27.09 41.25
CA ASN A 67 3.29 28.37 41.92
C ASN A 67 2.01 29.17 42.26
N PHE A 68 0.92 28.98 41.50
CA PHE A 68 -0.37 29.64 41.74
C PHE A 68 -1.31 28.89 42.69
N LYS A 69 -0.93 27.70 43.20
CA LYS A 69 -1.76 26.84 44.09
C LYS A 69 -3.18 26.54 43.56
N ALA A 70 -3.37 26.59 42.24
CA ALA A 70 -4.66 26.31 41.63
C ALA A 70 -4.79 24.83 41.27
N GLU A 71 -6.00 24.28 41.43
CA GLU A 71 -6.28 22.91 40.98
C GLU A 71 -6.32 22.86 39.45
N LEU A 72 -5.44 22.04 38.88
CA LEU A 72 -5.37 21.79 37.44
C LEU A 72 -6.63 21.02 36.99
N PRO A 73 -7.29 21.41 35.88
CA PRO A 73 -8.39 20.63 35.31
C PRO A 73 -7.97 19.20 34.95
N MET A 74 -8.93 18.27 34.98
CA MET A 74 -8.69 16.84 34.74
C MET A 74 -8.02 16.54 33.39
N SER A 75 -8.34 17.33 32.34
CA SER A 75 -7.72 17.22 31.02
C SER A 75 -6.23 17.58 31.03
N THR A 76 -5.83 18.60 31.77
CA THR A 76 -4.44 19.05 31.91
C THR A 76 -3.64 18.07 32.78
N GLN A 77 -4.24 17.53 33.85
CA GLN A 77 -3.61 16.51 34.70
C GLN A 77 -3.30 15.22 33.93
N LEU A 78 -4.23 14.75 33.10
CA LEU A 78 -4.01 13.58 32.26
C LEU A 78 -2.85 13.82 31.28
N LEU A 79 -2.77 15.01 30.67
CA LEU A 79 -1.71 15.37 29.76
C LEU A 79 -0.32 15.42 30.43
N ILE A 80 -0.26 16.01 31.63
CA ILE A 80 0.96 16.06 32.47
C ILE A 80 1.40 14.65 32.87
N SER A 81 0.45 13.77 33.24
CA SER A 81 0.76 12.38 33.60
C SER A 81 1.39 11.61 32.43
N ILE A 82 0.88 11.81 31.21
CA ILE A 82 1.43 11.22 29.99
C ILE A 82 2.81 11.82 29.69
N ALA A 83 2.99 13.14 29.83
CA ALA A 83 4.28 13.81 29.62
C ALA A 83 5.37 13.28 30.57
N ARG A 84 5.07 13.15 31.87
CA ARG A 84 5.99 12.58 32.87
C ARG A 84 6.32 11.12 32.59
N PHE A 85 5.34 10.33 32.14
CA PHE A 85 5.57 8.95 31.73
C PHE A 85 6.50 8.87 30.53
N LEU A 86 6.31 9.73 29.52
CA LEU A 86 7.19 9.82 28.37
C LEU A 86 8.60 10.24 28.76
N GLU A 87 8.76 11.28 29.58
CA GLU A 87 10.06 11.79 30.02
C GLU A 87 10.86 10.72 30.77
N THR A 88 10.23 10.02 31.71
CA THR A 88 10.89 8.99 32.53
C THR A 88 11.29 7.76 31.72
N ASN A 89 10.53 7.41 30.69
CA ASN A 89 10.72 6.16 29.94
C ASN A 89 11.24 6.37 28.51
N ILE A 90 11.68 7.58 28.15
CA ILE A 90 11.97 7.91 26.75
C ILE A 90 13.08 7.02 26.16
N GLU A 91 14.11 6.72 26.96
CA GLU A 91 15.22 5.85 26.57
C GLU A 91 14.73 4.40 26.32
N PHE A 92 13.86 3.88 27.19
CA PHE A 92 13.27 2.56 27.04
C PHE A 92 12.28 2.49 25.87
N ILE A 93 11.46 3.52 25.67
CA ILE A 93 10.50 3.59 24.55
C ILE A 93 11.24 3.65 23.22
N LEU A 94 12.30 4.46 23.13
CA LEU A 94 13.09 4.60 21.90
C LEU A 94 13.86 3.31 21.59
N LEU A 95 14.47 2.69 22.60
CA LEU A 95 15.15 1.40 22.47
C LEU A 95 14.17 0.28 22.06
N PHE A 96 13.01 0.21 22.71
CA PHE A 96 11.98 -0.77 22.39
C PHE A 96 11.42 -0.57 20.98
N GLY A 97 11.17 0.68 20.57
CA GLY A 97 10.72 1.00 19.21
C GLY A 97 11.72 0.58 18.14
N VAL A 98 13.02 0.85 18.34
CA VAL A 98 14.09 0.41 17.43
C VAL A 98 14.15 -1.12 17.36
N ILE A 99 14.12 -1.80 18.51
CA ILE A 99 14.14 -3.27 18.56
C ILE A 99 12.92 -3.85 17.83
N LEU A 100 11.73 -3.29 18.04
CA LEU A 100 10.49 -3.77 17.43
C LEU A 100 10.53 -3.60 15.91
N VAL A 101 11.04 -2.46 15.40
CA VAL A 101 11.24 -2.24 13.95
C VAL A 101 12.24 -3.23 13.36
N VAL A 102 13.37 -3.46 14.03
CA VAL A 102 14.41 -4.40 13.56
C VAL A 102 13.91 -5.85 13.56
N VAL A 103 13.24 -6.27 14.64
CA VAL A 103 12.64 -7.61 14.76
C VAL A 103 11.54 -7.78 13.72
N PHE A 104 10.68 -6.78 13.54
CA PHE A 104 9.63 -6.82 12.51
C PHE A 104 10.23 -6.93 11.10
N ALA A 105 11.24 -6.12 10.77
CA ALA A 105 11.92 -6.20 9.46
C ALA A 105 12.61 -7.56 9.24
N PHE A 106 13.22 -8.13 10.28
CA PHE A 106 13.85 -9.44 10.21
C PHE A 106 12.83 -10.57 10.04
N VAL A 107 11.73 -10.51 10.78
CA VAL A 107 10.65 -11.50 10.71
C VAL A 107 9.89 -11.39 9.39
N TRP A 108 9.68 -10.18 8.88
CA TRP A 108 9.06 -9.92 7.58
C TRP A 108 9.88 -10.50 6.43
N THR A 109 11.21 -10.40 6.47
CA THR A 109 12.07 -10.94 5.40
C THR A 109 12.18 -12.47 5.44
N LYS A 110 11.95 -13.09 6.61
CA LYS A 110 12.08 -14.55 6.81
C LYS A 110 10.77 -15.32 6.70
N SER A 111 9.62 -14.71 6.99
CA SER A 111 8.33 -15.43 7.12
C SER A 111 7.33 -15.06 6.03
N LEU A 112 7.14 -15.99 5.09
CA LEU A 112 6.08 -15.92 4.06
C LEU A 112 4.67 -15.87 4.67
N TYR A 113 4.47 -16.42 5.88
CA TYR A 113 3.18 -16.37 6.57
C TYR A 113 2.84 -14.95 7.05
N ILE A 114 3.83 -14.23 7.58
CA ILE A 114 3.65 -12.87 8.08
C ILE A 114 3.53 -11.88 6.92
N GLN A 115 4.28 -12.09 5.83
CA GLN A 115 4.04 -11.36 4.58
C GLN A 115 2.61 -11.56 4.10
N LYS A 116 2.13 -12.80 3.98
CA LYS A 116 0.76 -13.09 3.56
C LYS A 116 -0.31 -12.53 4.50
N TRP A 117 -0.06 -12.54 5.81
CA TRP A 117 -0.99 -12.03 6.81
C TRP A 117 -1.07 -10.50 6.75
N CYS A 118 0.06 -9.81 6.66
CA CYS A 118 0.10 -8.37 6.52
C CYS A 118 -0.43 -7.90 5.16
N ASP A 119 -0.10 -8.62 4.09
CA ASP A 119 -0.73 -8.44 2.78
C ASP A 119 -2.24 -8.55 2.94
N TYR A 120 -2.76 -9.64 3.50
CA TYR A 120 -4.20 -9.86 3.70
C TYR A 120 -4.89 -8.73 4.48
N HIS A 121 -4.29 -8.22 5.55
CA HIS A 121 -4.84 -7.09 6.31
C HIS A 121 -4.75 -5.76 5.56
N LEU A 122 -3.67 -5.53 4.81
CA LEU A 122 -3.56 -4.37 3.93
C LEU A 122 -4.59 -4.44 2.78
N PHE A 123 -4.92 -5.65 2.33
CA PHE A 123 -5.98 -5.91 1.33
C PHE A 123 -7.40 -5.72 1.88
N ALA A 124 -7.61 -5.96 3.17
CA ALA A 124 -8.91 -5.76 3.82
C ALA A 124 -9.29 -4.27 3.93
N VAL A 125 -8.33 -3.36 3.78
CA VAL A 125 -8.60 -1.93 3.71
C VAL A 125 -9.21 -1.62 2.33
N PRO A 126 -10.49 -1.17 2.27
CA PRO A 126 -11.26 -1.10 1.02
C PRO A 126 -10.66 -0.17 -0.04
N PHE A 127 -9.83 0.79 0.38
CA PHE A 127 -9.10 1.69 -0.52
C PHE A 127 -7.87 1.01 -1.15
N PHE A 128 -7.02 0.38 -0.33
CA PHE A 128 -5.80 -0.28 -0.79
C PHE A 128 -6.10 -1.55 -1.60
N GLY A 129 -7.10 -2.35 -1.21
CA GLY A 129 -7.47 -3.56 -1.94
C GLY A 129 -7.83 -3.31 -3.42
N ARG A 130 -8.49 -2.18 -3.72
CA ARG A 130 -8.79 -1.79 -5.11
C ARG A 130 -7.54 -1.38 -5.90
N LEU A 131 -6.60 -0.67 -5.27
CA LEU A 131 -5.33 -0.27 -5.89
C LEU A 131 -4.48 -1.49 -6.23
N PHE A 132 -4.37 -2.44 -5.30
CA PHE A 132 -3.61 -3.66 -5.56
C PHE A 132 -4.24 -4.52 -6.64
N ARG A 133 -5.57 -4.62 -6.70
CA ARG A 133 -6.25 -5.33 -7.80
C ARG A 133 -5.93 -4.69 -9.15
N LEU A 134 -6.03 -3.37 -9.27
CA LEU A 134 -5.65 -2.63 -10.47
C LEU A 134 -4.19 -2.91 -10.86
N SER A 135 -3.28 -2.86 -9.89
CA SER A 135 -1.85 -3.16 -10.12
C SER A 135 -1.61 -4.61 -10.56
N ALA A 136 -2.31 -5.57 -9.96
CA ALA A 136 -2.22 -6.98 -10.33
C ALA A 136 -2.77 -7.24 -11.74
N GLN A 137 -3.91 -6.64 -12.09
CA GLN A 137 -4.52 -6.74 -13.42
C GLN A 137 -3.64 -6.08 -14.49
N MET A 138 -3.07 -4.90 -14.21
CA MET A 138 -2.12 -4.21 -15.09
C MET A 138 -0.89 -5.09 -15.36
N THR A 139 -0.31 -5.66 -14.30
CA THR A 139 0.86 -6.55 -14.41
C THR A 139 0.54 -7.82 -15.18
N TRP A 140 -0.64 -8.41 -14.94
CA TRP A 140 -1.12 -9.59 -15.66
C TRP A 140 -1.28 -9.29 -17.15
N CYS A 141 -1.98 -8.21 -17.51
CA CYS A 141 -2.20 -7.83 -18.91
C CYS A 141 -0.88 -7.56 -19.64
N ARG A 142 0.03 -6.81 -19.01
CA ARG A 142 1.34 -6.48 -19.58
C ARG A 142 2.21 -7.71 -19.78
N ASN A 143 2.30 -8.58 -18.77
CA ASN A 143 3.12 -9.78 -18.86
C ASN A 143 2.60 -10.74 -19.94
N LEU A 144 1.28 -10.88 -20.05
CA LEU A 144 0.67 -11.70 -21.08
C LEU A 144 0.88 -11.12 -22.48
N ALA A 145 0.74 -9.80 -22.64
CA ALA A 145 0.96 -9.11 -23.92
C ALA A 145 2.38 -9.36 -24.46
N TYR A 146 3.40 -9.14 -23.62
CA TYR A 146 4.80 -9.35 -24.02
C TYR A 146 5.12 -10.80 -24.39
N LEU A 147 4.52 -11.77 -23.69
CA LEU A 147 4.71 -13.18 -24.03
C LEU A 147 4.07 -13.52 -25.38
N LEU A 148 2.88 -13.00 -25.66
CA LEU A 148 2.21 -13.17 -26.95
C LEU A 148 3.00 -12.50 -28.09
N ASP A 149 3.51 -11.29 -27.89
CA ASP A 149 4.35 -10.58 -28.87
C ASP A 149 5.65 -11.33 -29.18
N SER A 150 6.18 -12.05 -28.20
CA SER A 150 7.37 -12.89 -28.37
C SER A 150 7.10 -14.20 -29.12
N GLY A 151 5.88 -14.39 -29.63
CA GLY A 151 5.46 -15.51 -30.45
C GLY A 151 5.01 -16.75 -29.66
N LEU A 152 4.83 -16.65 -28.34
CA LEU A 152 4.29 -17.77 -27.57
C LEU A 152 2.79 -17.92 -27.82
N GLY A 153 2.33 -19.17 -27.88
CA GLY A 153 0.91 -19.49 -27.84
C GLY A 153 0.26 -19.04 -26.52
N ALA A 154 -1.01 -18.64 -26.56
CA ALA A 154 -1.72 -18.12 -25.40
C ALA A 154 -1.73 -19.06 -24.19
N LEU A 155 -1.80 -20.38 -24.44
CA LEU A 155 -1.83 -21.40 -23.39
C LEU A 155 -0.49 -21.47 -22.62
N ASP A 156 0.64 -21.43 -23.33
CA ASP A 156 1.97 -21.40 -22.71
C ASP A 156 2.26 -20.06 -22.02
N ALA A 157 1.81 -18.96 -22.64
CA ALA A 157 1.95 -17.63 -22.05
C ALA A 157 1.21 -17.54 -20.70
N ILE A 158 -0.05 -18.02 -20.63
CA ILE A 158 -0.83 -18.04 -19.37
C ILE A 158 -0.18 -18.93 -18.32
N ARG A 159 0.41 -20.07 -18.71
CA ARG A 159 1.16 -20.93 -17.78
C ARG A 159 2.35 -20.22 -17.16
N ILE A 160 3.11 -19.48 -17.97
CA ILE A 160 4.25 -18.69 -17.50
C ILE A 160 3.79 -17.57 -16.56
N VAL A 161 2.71 -16.87 -16.91
CA VAL A 161 2.11 -15.83 -16.06
C VAL A 161 1.61 -16.40 -14.72
N ALA A 162 1.00 -17.58 -14.72
CA ALA A 162 0.59 -18.24 -13.48
C ALA A 162 1.80 -18.49 -12.56
N GLN A 163 2.91 -18.97 -13.12
CA GLN A 163 4.12 -19.29 -12.36
C GLN A 163 4.94 -18.07 -11.93
N SER A 164 4.78 -16.93 -12.62
CA SER A 164 5.48 -15.68 -12.32
C SER A 164 4.71 -14.72 -11.42
N SER A 165 3.42 -15.01 -11.22
CA SER A 165 2.54 -14.19 -10.39
C SER A 165 2.95 -14.27 -8.92
N ASN A 166 3.43 -13.16 -8.37
CA ASN A 166 3.66 -13.03 -6.93
C ASN A 166 2.35 -12.96 -6.12
N HIS A 167 1.23 -12.60 -6.77
CA HIS A 167 -0.06 -12.45 -6.12
C HIS A 167 -0.90 -13.73 -6.26
N TRP A 168 -1.42 -14.24 -5.15
CA TRP A 168 -2.23 -15.47 -5.11
C TRP A 168 -3.45 -15.41 -6.03
N LEU A 169 -4.16 -14.27 -6.06
CA LEU A 169 -5.31 -14.05 -6.95
C LEU A 169 -4.96 -14.17 -8.45
N SER A 170 -3.84 -13.56 -8.87
CA SER A 170 -3.35 -13.67 -10.27
C SER A 170 -2.87 -15.09 -10.59
N HIS A 171 -2.21 -15.75 -9.64
CA HIS A 171 -1.77 -17.13 -9.76
C HIS A 171 -2.94 -18.09 -9.93
N ASP A 172 -3.92 -18.07 -9.02
CA ASP A 172 -5.07 -18.97 -9.02
C ASP A 172 -5.96 -18.74 -10.24
N LEU A 173 -6.19 -17.48 -10.60
CA LEU A 173 -6.93 -17.15 -11.83
C LEU A 173 -6.22 -17.69 -13.06
N SER A 174 -4.90 -17.48 -13.19
CA SER A 174 -4.15 -17.93 -14.36
C SER A 174 -4.04 -19.46 -14.42
N ALA A 175 -3.92 -20.13 -13.26
CA ALA A 175 -3.90 -21.59 -13.17
C ALA A 175 -5.25 -22.20 -13.57
N ASN A 176 -6.36 -21.62 -13.10
CA ASN A 176 -7.70 -22.05 -13.51
C ASN A 176 -7.96 -21.76 -14.99
N LEU A 177 -7.54 -20.60 -15.49
CA LEU A 177 -7.66 -20.24 -16.90
C LEU A 177 -6.88 -21.20 -17.80
N PHE A 178 -5.65 -21.56 -17.43
CA PHE A 178 -4.86 -22.58 -18.11
C PHE A 178 -5.60 -23.92 -18.18
N LYS A 179 -6.22 -24.35 -17.08
CA LYS A 179 -6.98 -25.61 -17.02
C LYS A 179 -8.19 -25.58 -17.96
N GLN A 180 -8.96 -24.49 -17.98
CA GLN A 180 -10.12 -24.35 -18.86
C GLN A 180 -9.72 -24.31 -20.34
N LEU A 181 -8.69 -23.54 -20.69
CA LEU A 181 -8.18 -23.49 -22.07
C LEU A 181 -7.62 -24.84 -22.53
N SER A 182 -6.95 -25.57 -21.64
CA SER A 182 -6.46 -26.93 -21.93
C SER A 182 -7.58 -27.95 -22.17
N GLN A 183 -8.79 -27.66 -21.68
CA GLN A 183 -10.00 -28.46 -21.91
C GLN A 183 -10.73 -28.07 -23.21
N GLY A 184 -10.24 -27.07 -23.95
CA GLY A 184 -10.79 -26.64 -25.24
C GLY A 184 -11.86 -25.55 -25.15
N TRP A 185 -12.05 -24.92 -23.99
CA TRP A 185 -12.95 -23.76 -23.86
C TRP A 185 -12.36 -22.52 -24.55
N ASP A 186 -13.22 -21.68 -25.14
CA ASP A 186 -12.81 -20.38 -25.68
C ASP A 186 -12.37 -19.43 -24.55
N LEU A 187 -11.48 -18.48 -24.83
CA LEU A 187 -10.91 -17.57 -23.83
C LEU A 187 -11.99 -16.76 -23.11
N GLY A 188 -12.99 -16.27 -23.85
CA GLY A 188 -14.10 -15.51 -23.25
C GLY A 188 -14.89 -16.34 -22.24
N GLU A 189 -15.26 -17.57 -22.62
CA GLU A 189 -16.02 -18.48 -21.75
C GLU A 189 -15.17 -18.96 -20.56
N ALA A 190 -13.88 -19.20 -20.78
CA ALA A 190 -12.95 -19.57 -19.73
C ALA A 190 -12.78 -18.45 -18.69
N LEU A 191 -12.72 -17.18 -19.12
CA LEU A 191 -12.64 -16.02 -18.24
C LEU A 191 -13.92 -15.85 -17.40
N ASP A 192 -15.10 -16.07 -17.98
CA ASP A 192 -16.36 -15.99 -17.24
C ASP A 192 -16.54 -17.13 -16.23
N ARG A 193 -16.03 -18.32 -16.53
CA ARG A 193 -16.00 -19.45 -15.59
C ARG A 193 -15.00 -19.26 -14.46
N CYS A 194 -13.83 -18.67 -14.75
CA CYS A 194 -12.78 -18.45 -13.75
C CYS A 194 -13.06 -17.26 -12.83
N ASP A 195 -13.74 -16.23 -13.33
CA ASP A 195 -14.08 -15.04 -12.54
C ASP A 195 -15.57 -14.65 -12.66
N PRO A 196 -16.52 -15.50 -12.24
CA PRO A 196 -17.95 -15.25 -12.45
C PRO A 196 -18.46 -14.01 -11.70
N ARG A 197 -17.77 -13.60 -10.63
CA ARG A 197 -18.16 -12.45 -9.80
C ARG A 197 -17.44 -11.15 -10.19
N GLY A 198 -16.51 -11.18 -11.16
CA GLY A 198 -15.71 -10.00 -11.53
C GLY A 198 -14.83 -9.51 -10.37
N GLN A 199 -14.27 -10.44 -9.60
CA GLN A 199 -13.38 -10.11 -8.49
C GLN A 199 -12.02 -9.64 -8.96
N PHE A 200 -11.55 -10.08 -10.12
CA PHE A 200 -10.24 -9.73 -10.69
C PHE A 200 -10.34 -8.89 -11.95
N PHE A 201 -11.19 -9.28 -12.91
CA PHE A 201 -11.38 -8.54 -14.15
C PHE A 201 -12.69 -7.74 -14.14
N ASP A 202 -12.58 -6.46 -14.52
CA ASP A 202 -13.75 -5.67 -14.85
C ASP A 202 -14.46 -6.23 -16.11
N PRO A 203 -15.78 -6.06 -16.24
CA PRO A 203 -16.53 -6.55 -17.40
C PRO A 203 -15.94 -6.10 -18.74
N GLU A 204 -15.47 -4.85 -18.80
CA GLU A 204 -14.79 -4.28 -19.96
C GLU A 204 -13.52 -5.06 -20.34
N THR A 205 -12.73 -5.48 -19.36
CA THR A 205 -11.51 -6.25 -19.62
C THR A 205 -11.84 -7.63 -20.16
N LYS A 206 -12.85 -8.30 -19.61
CA LYS A 206 -13.29 -9.61 -20.14
C LYS A 206 -13.78 -9.52 -21.57
N HIS A 207 -14.56 -8.49 -21.90
CA HIS A 207 -15.03 -8.25 -23.26
C HIS A 207 -13.87 -8.00 -24.22
N LEU A 208 -12.91 -7.13 -23.86
CA LEU A 208 -11.72 -6.86 -24.67
C LEU A 208 -10.91 -8.13 -24.95
N LEU A 209 -10.70 -8.96 -23.92
CA LEU A 209 -9.98 -10.23 -24.06
C LEU A 209 -10.74 -11.24 -24.93
N GLY A 210 -12.05 -11.34 -24.75
CA GLY A 210 -12.90 -12.23 -25.55
C GLY A 210 -12.94 -11.82 -27.03
N ILE A 211 -13.01 -10.52 -27.32
CA ILE A 211 -12.93 -10.00 -28.70
C ILE A 211 -11.54 -10.23 -29.27
N GLY A 212 -10.49 -9.86 -28.55
CA GLY A 212 -9.10 -9.99 -28.99
C GLY A 212 -8.70 -11.44 -29.30
N ALA A 213 -9.22 -12.42 -28.55
CA ALA A 213 -9.00 -13.83 -28.84
C ALA A 213 -9.66 -14.27 -30.17
N LYS A 214 -10.86 -13.77 -30.47
CA LYS A 214 -11.60 -14.10 -31.70
C LYS A 214 -11.05 -13.40 -32.93
N THR A 215 -10.54 -12.18 -32.78
CA THR A 215 -9.97 -11.38 -33.86
C THR A 215 -8.47 -11.64 -34.09
N GLY A 216 -7.83 -12.43 -33.22
CA GLY A 216 -6.39 -12.67 -33.28
C GLY A 216 -5.53 -11.46 -32.85
N THR A 217 -6.15 -10.41 -32.31
CA THR A 217 -5.48 -9.17 -31.88
C THR A 217 -5.32 -9.09 -30.35
N LEU A 218 -5.26 -10.26 -29.68
CA LEU A 218 -5.21 -10.36 -28.23
C LEU A 218 -4.04 -9.57 -27.61
N ALA A 219 -2.85 -9.64 -28.22
CA ALA A 219 -1.67 -8.93 -27.73
C ALA A 219 -1.86 -7.40 -27.76
N GLU A 220 -2.40 -6.87 -28.86
CA GLU A 220 -2.69 -5.44 -29.01
C GLU A 220 -3.74 -4.95 -27.99
N MET A 221 -4.80 -5.74 -27.79
CA MET A 221 -5.86 -5.42 -26.83
C MET A 221 -5.35 -5.45 -25.38
N LEU A 222 -4.48 -6.40 -25.05
CA LEU A 222 -3.78 -6.46 -23.76
C LEU A 222 -2.85 -5.25 -23.58
N HIS A 223 -2.15 -4.83 -24.64
CA HIS A 223 -1.29 -3.66 -24.66
C HIS A 223 -2.07 -2.38 -24.33
N SER A 224 -3.18 -2.15 -25.04
CA SER A 224 -4.05 -1.02 -24.78
C SER A 224 -4.61 -1.05 -23.34
N ARG A 225 -5.05 -2.24 -22.88
CA ARG A 225 -5.65 -2.35 -21.55
C ARG A 225 -4.67 -2.09 -20.42
N HIS A 226 -3.43 -2.59 -20.48
CA HIS A 226 -2.48 -2.33 -19.40
C HIS A 226 -2.08 -0.86 -19.33
N GLN A 227 -1.99 -0.15 -20.47
CA GLN A 227 -1.74 1.30 -20.49
C GLN A 227 -2.88 2.09 -19.83
N THR A 228 -4.14 1.74 -20.11
CA THR A 228 -5.30 2.34 -19.43
C THR A 228 -5.25 2.08 -17.92
N LEU A 229 -4.95 0.85 -17.52
CA LEU A 229 -4.86 0.49 -16.09
C LEU A 229 -3.69 1.19 -15.39
N GLU A 230 -2.57 1.43 -16.08
CA GLU A 230 -1.44 2.20 -15.56
C GLU A 230 -1.80 3.68 -15.35
N CYS A 231 -2.51 4.29 -16.31
CA CYS A 231 -3.09 5.63 -16.15
C CYS A 231 -4.09 5.71 -14.98
N ASP A 232 -5.00 4.75 -14.85
CA ASP A 232 -5.95 4.72 -13.74
C ASP A 232 -5.27 4.53 -12.39
N LEU A 233 -4.25 3.68 -12.31
CA LEU A 233 -3.48 3.43 -11.10
C LEU A 233 -2.73 4.70 -10.67
N SER A 234 -2.01 5.34 -11.60
CA SER A 234 -1.28 6.57 -11.33
C SER A 234 -2.21 7.72 -10.92
N HIS A 235 -3.35 7.88 -11.57
CA HIS A 235 -4.36 8.87 -11.19
C HIS A 235 -4.88 8.63 -9.76
N ARG A 236 -5.21 7.38 -9.40
CA ARG A 236 -5.72 7.07 -8.06
C ARG A 236 -4.67 7.26 -6.97
N LEU A 237 -3.40 6.94 -7.25
CA LEU A 237 -2.29 7.26 -6.37
C LEU A 237 -2.13 8.78 -6.18
N GLY A 238 -2.32 9.55 -7.25
CA GLY A 238 -2.33 11.01 -7.20
C GLY A 238 -3.44 11.57 -6.29
N ILE A 239 -4.68 11.10 -6.45
CA ILE A 239 -5.82 11.49 -5.59
C ILE A 239 -5.54 11.14 -4.12
N LEU A 240 -5.01 9.95 -3.86
CA LEU A 240 -4.67 9.52 -2.49
C LEU A 240 -3.71 10.52 -1.84
N ASN A 241 -2.62 10.87 -2.53
CA ASN A 241 -1.63 11.80 -2.00
C ASN A 241 -2.23 13.20 -1.76
N GLN A 242 -2.99 13.71 -2.73
CA GLN A 242 -3.63 15.02 -2.62
C GLN A 242 -4.67 15.08 -1.50
N SER A 243 -5.35 13.97 -1.22
CA SER A 243 -6.36 13.90 -0.15
C SER A 243 -5.74 13.74 1.23
N LEU A 244 -4.59 13.06 1.34
CA LEU A 244 -3.90 12.87 2.61
C LEU A 244 -3.41 14.19 3.22
N GLU A 245 -2.91 15.12 2.40
CA GLU A 245 -2.38 16.40 2.86
C GLU A 245 -3.38 17.25 3.68
N PRO A 246 -4.59 17.59 3.20
CA PRO A 246 -5.54 18.36 3.98
C PRO A 246 -6.02 17.62 5.22
N ILE A 247 -6.15 16.29 5.17
CA ILE A 247 -6.52 15.48 6.36
C ILE A 247 -5.44 15.60 7.44
N LEU A 248 -4.17 15.51 7.06
CA LEU A 248 -3.04 15.66 7.98
C LEU A 248 -3.01 17.06 8.59
N ILE A 249 -3.15 18.11 7.78
CA ILE A 249 -3.17 19.49 8.28
C ILE A 249 -4.32 19.71 9.27
N LEU A 250 -5.52 19.20 8.95
CA LEU A 250 -6.70 19.38 9.79
C LEU A 250 -6.58 18.59 11.10
N ALA A 251 -6.06 17.36 11.04
CA ALA A 251 -5.77 16.56 12.23
C ALA A 251 -4.71 17.22 13.13
N LEU A 252 -3.62 17.72 12.54
CA LEU A 252 -2.57 18.43 13.28
C LEU A 252 -3.07 19.74 13.88
N GLY A 253 -3.85 20.52 13.13
CA GLY A 253 -4.46 21.74 13.61
C GLY A 253 -5.42 21.47 14.78
N LEU A 254 -6.21 20.40 14.72
CA LEU A 254 -7.11 20.01 15.80
C LEU A 254 -6.32 19.52 17.03
N MET A 255 -5.23 18.78 16.82
CA MET A 255 -4.38 18.29 17.89
C MET A 255 -3.63 19.43 18.61
N ILE A 256 -2.98 20.33 17.85
CA ILE A 256 -2.29 21.51 18.40
C ILE A 256 -3.31 22.48 19.02
N GLY A 257 -4.45 22.70 18.37
CA GLY A 257 -5.53 23.55 18.89
C GLY A 257 -6.11 23.01 20.20
N GLY A 258 -6.34 21.69 20.28
CA GLY A 258 -6.77 21.02 21.52
C GLY A 258 -5.73 21.11 22.64
N LEU A 259 -4.45 20.96 22.29
CA LEU A 259 -3.33 21.16 23.22
C LEU A 259 -3.34 22.60 23.78
N LEU A 260 -3.37 23.60 22.91
CA LEU A 260 -3.39 25.01 23.30
C LEU A 260 -4.62 25.33 24.15
N MET A 261 -5.82 24.89 23.77
CA MET A 261 -7.02 25.08 24.59
C MET A 261 -6.87 24.50 25.99
N THR A 262 -6.30 23.30 26.10
CA THR A 262 -6.06 22.63 27.39
C THR A 262 -5.06 23.38 28.27
N LEU A 263 -4.08 24.07 27.65
CA LEU A 263 -3.08 24.88 28.35
C LEU A 263 -3.58 26.29 28.71
N TYR A 264 -4.41 26.91 27.87
CA TYR A 264 -4.90 28.28 28.08
C TYR A 264 -6.14 28.37 28.97
N LEU A 265 -7.02 27.37 28.94
CA LEU A 265 -8.25 27.36 29.75
C LEU A 265 -7.97 27.56 31.27
N PRO A 266 -6.94 26.92 31.86
CA PRO A 266 -6.61 27.13 33.27
C PRO A 266 -6.01 28.52 33.56
N ILE A 267 -5.34 29.15 32.58
CA ILE A 267 -4.84 30.54 32.70
C ILE A 267 -6.00 31.52 32.82
N PHE A 268 -7.05 31.34 32.02
CA PHE A 268 -8.25 32.17 32.10
C PHE A 268 -9.00 31.99 33.43
N SER A 269 -8.98 30.80 34.03
CA SER A 269 -9.54 30.62 35.38
C SER A 269 -8.71 31.30 36.47
N LEU A 270 -7.38 31.34 36.34
CA LEU A 270 -6.52 32.09 37.27
C LEU A 270 -6.77 33.59 37.20
N GLY A 271 -6.95 34.14 35.99
CA GLY A 271 -7.27 35.57 35.80
C GLY A 271 -8.64 35.99 36.36
N LYS A 272 -9.53 35.04 36.71
CA LYS A 272 -10.80 35.31 37.40
C LYS A 272 -10.69 35.33 38.92
N ILE A 273 -9.58 34.84 39.47
CA ILE A 273 -9.32 34.76 40.92
C ILE A 273 -8.57 36.00 41.44
N ILE A 274 -8.11 36.87 40.54
CA ILE A 274 -7.44 38.15 40.82
C ILE A 274 -8.42 39.30 40.60
#